data_AF-A0A198XTF2-F1
#
_entry.id   AF-A0A198XTF2-F1
#
_cell.length_a   1.000
_cell.length_b   1.000
_cell.length_c   1.000
_cell.angle_alpha   90.00
_cell.angle_beta   90.00
_cell.angle_gamma   90.00
#
_symmetry.space_group_name_H-M   'P 1'
#
loop_
_entity.id
_entity.type
_entity.pdbx_description
1 polymer ?
#
loop_
_entity_poly.entity_id
_entity_poly.type
_entity_poly.pdbx_seq_one_letter_code
_entity_poly.pdbx_strand_id
1 'polypeptide(L)' 'MPKIVANPKTRAQIQKDSDTRRGVKQIGFKVPISFVQSLDELAKQSGKTKNIIIMEAVELWAKQL' A
#
# COMPACT_ATOMS: atom_id res chain seq x y z
N MET A 1 11.63 27.36 3.66
CA MET A 1 12.54 27.24 4.82
C MET A 1 12.03 26.12 5.72
N PRO A 2 12.86 25.17 6.17
CA PRO A 2 12.43 24.20 7.17
C PRO A 2 12.10 24.94 8.47
N LYS A 3 10.93 24.66 9.06
CA LYS A 3 10.59 25.17 10.40
C LYS A 3 11.55 24.52 11.40
N ILE A 4 12.38 25.33 12.05
CA ILE A 4 13.21 24.89 13.17
C ILE A 4 12.26 24.67 14.35
N VAL A 5 12.10 23.41 14.76
CA VAL A 5 11.27 23.01 15.91
C VAL A 5 12.15 22.30 16.93
N ALA A 6 11.90 22.52 18.22
CA ALA A 6 12.72 21.98 19.31
C ALA A 6 12.77 20.44 19.34
N ASN A 7 11.72 19.78 18.83
CA ASN A 7 11.69 18.32 18.69
C ASN A 7 11.06 17.93 17.33
N PRO A 8 11.86 17.80 16.27
CA PRO A 8 11.34 17.47 14.95
C PRO A 8 10.84 16.03 14.91
N LYS A 9 9.63 15.83 14.37
CA LYS A 9 9.08 14.49 14.14
C LYS A 9 10.01 13.70 13.21
N THR A 10 10.18 12.42 13.50
CA THR A 10 10.86 11.51 12.58
C THR A 10 10.03 11.31 11.31
N ARG A 11 10.66 10.90 10.21
CA ARG A 11 9.94 10.55 8.98
C ARG A 11 8.85 9.49 9.21
N ALA A 12 9.12 8.51 10.07
CA ALA A 12 8.15 7.47 10.42
C ALA A 12 6.92 8.05 11.15
N GLN A 13 7.11 8.99 12.07
CA GLN A 13 6.00 9.67 12.75
C GLN A 13 5.18 10.52 11.77
N ILE A 14 5.84 11.27 10.89
CA ILE A 14 5.16 12.06 9.86
C ILE A 14 4.32 11.16 8.94
N GLN A 15 4.87 10.02 8.52
CA GLN A 15 4.16 9.06 7.67
C GLN A 15 2.96 8.46 8.42
N LYS A 16 3.16 8.01 9.67
CA LYS A 16 2.08 7.48 10.51
C LYS A 16 0.94 8.47 10.70
N ASP A 17 1.25 9.74 10.96
CA ASP A 17 0.24 10.79 11.11
C ASP A 17 -0.49 11.06 9.78
N SER A 18 0.24 11.02 8.66
CA SER A 18 -0.35 11.16 7.32
C SER A 18 -1.27 10.01 6.96
N ASP A 19 -0.85 8.78 7.24
CA ASP A 19 -1.63 7.57 6.98
C ASP A 19 -2.89 7.54 7.83
N THR A 20 -2.75 7.86 9.12
CA THR A 20 -3.88 7.98 10.07
C THR A 20 -4.89 9.02 9.58
N ARG A 21 -4.43 10.21 9.17
CA ARG A 21 -5.29 11.27 8.64
C ARG A 21 -6.01 10.87 7.35
N ARG A 22 -5.41 10.02 6.52
CA ARG A 22 -6.01 9.50 5.28
C ARG A 22 -6.85 8.23 5.50
N GLY A 23 -6.86 7.68 6.72
CA GLY A 23 -7.51 6.41 7.03
C GLY A 23 -6.87 5.20 6.34
N VAL A 24 -5.59 5.29 5.96
CA VAL A 24 -4.86 4.20 5.29
C VAL A 24 -3.82 3.59 6.23
N LYS A 25 -3.41 2.36 5.94
CA LYS A 25 -2.33 1.68 6.66
C LYS A 25 -1.46 0.92 5.66
N GLN A 26 -0.15 1.03 5.79
CA GLN A 26 0.78 0.23 5.00
C GLN A 26 0.66 -1.25 5.39
N ILE A 27 0.51 -2.11 4.39
CA ILE A 27 0.56 -3.57 4.53
C ILE A 27 1.79 -4.05 3.74
N GLY A 28 2.64 -4.85 4.38
CA GLY A 28 3.82 -5.45 3.77
C GLY A 28 3.90 -6.93 4.09
N PHE A 29 4.01 -7.76 3.07
CA PHE A 29 4.17 -9.20 3.18
C PHE A 29 5.18 -9.69 2.15
N LYS A 30 5.80 -10.85 2.41
CA LYS A 30 6.73 -11.50 1.48
C LYS A 30 5.94 -12.49 0.62
N VAL A 31 6.24 -12.52 -0.67
CA VAL A 31 5.60 -13.39 -1.66
C VAL A 31 6.66 -14.02 -2.58
N PRO A 32 6.33 -15.13 -3.26
CA PRO A 32 7.18 -15.66 -4.32
C PRO A 32 7.46 -14.63 -5.42
N ILE A 33 8.66 -14.68 -6.01
CA ILE A 33 9.05 -13.78 -7.11
C ILE A 33 8.12 -13.93 -8.31
N SER A 34 7.72 -15.17 -8.62
CA SER A 34 6.79 -15.47 -9.70
C SER A 34 5.44 -14.77 -9.51
N PHE A 35 4.93 -14.68 -8.28
CA PHE A 35 3.71 -13.95 -7.98
C PHE A 35 3.85 -12.46 -8.27
N VAL A 36 5.01 -11.85 -7.93
CA VAL A 36 5.27 -10.44 -8.23
C VAL A 36 5.27 -10.20 -9.73
N GLN A 37 5.89 -11.10 -10.52
CA GLN A 37 5.92 -11.02 -11.97
C GLN A 37 4.51 -11.09 -12.58
N SER A 38 3.70 -12.06 -12.16
CA SER A 38 2.31 -12.17 -12.61
C SER A 38 1.49 -10.92 -12.22
N LEU A 39 1.70 -10.37 -11.03
CA LEU A 39 1.02 -9.16 -10.58
C LEU A 39 1.46 -7.91 -11.37
N ASP A 40 2.73 -7.85 -11.78
CA ASP A 40 3.25 -6.82 -12.68
C ASP A 40 2.61 -6.88 -14.07
N GLU A 41 2.52 -8.07 -14.65
CA GLU A 41 1.87 -8.29 -15.95
C GLU A 41 0.39 -7.94 -15.88
N LEU A 42 -0.31 -8.37 -14.82
CA LEU A 42 -1.71 -8.08 -14.63
C LEU A 42 -1.96 -6.58 -14.48
N ALA A 43 -1.12 -5.87 -13.71
CA ALA A 43 -1.20 -4.42 -13.57
C ALA A 43 -1.03 -3.69 -14.91
N LYS A 44 -0.10 -4.15 -15.76
CA LYS A 44 0.10 -3.60 -17.11
C LYS A 44 -1.11 -3.83 -18.00
N GLN A 45 -1.65 -5.05 -18.01
CA GLN A 45 -2.78 -5.41 -18.86
C GLN A 45 -4.08 -4.71 -18.43
N SER A 46 -4.33 -4.60 -17.12
CA SER A 46 -5.58 -4.04 -16.60
C SER A 46 -5.54 -2.52 -16.45
N GLY A 47 -4.37 -1.88 -16.54
CA GLY A 47 -4.18 -0.46 -16.23
C GLY A 47 -4.43 -0.10 -14.75
N LYS A 48 -4.49 -1.10 -13.86
CA LYS A 48 -4.74 -0.91 -12.43
C LYS A 48 -3.43 -0.96 -11.65
N THR A 49 -3.40 -0.29 -10.51
CA THR A 49 -2.29 -0.47 -9.58
C THR A 49 -2.35 -1.86 -8.94
N LYS A 50 -1.19 -2.40 -8.57
CA LYS A 50 -1.09 -3.68 -7.85
C LYS A 50 -1.95 -3.74 -6.59
N ASN A 51 -2.02 -2.62 -5.86
CA ASN A 51 -2.84 -2.52 -4.65
C ASN A 51 -4.32 -2.68 -4.96
N ILE A 52 -4.83 -2.07 -6.04
CA ILE A 52 -6.22 -2.22 -6.46
C ILE A 52 -6.50 -3.68 -6.81
N ILE A 53 -5.62 -4.32 -7.59
CA ILE A 53 -5.76 -5.74 -7.94
C ILE A 53 -5.84 -6.63 -6.69
N ILE A 54 -4.96 -6.40 -5.71
CA ILE A 54 -4.96 -7.18 -4.46
C ILE A 54 -6.25 -6.93 -3.66
N MET A 55 -6.72 -5.68 -3.55
CA MET A 55 -7.97 -5.36 -2.85
C MET A 55 -9.17 -6.04 -3.52
N GLU A 56 -9.25 -6.00 -4.86
CA GLU A 56 -10.30 -6.69 -5.62
C GLU A 56 -10.25 -8.20 -5.42
N ALA A 57 -9.06 -8.81 -5.40
CA ALA A 57 -8.90 -10.23 -5.13
C ALA A 57 -9.42 -10.63 -3.73
N VAL A 58 -9.15 -9.80 -2.71
CA VAL A 58 -9.67 -10.01 -1.35
C VAL A 58 -11.20 -9.91 -1.32
N GLU A 59 -11.79 -8.91 -1.98
CA GLU A 59 -13.25 -8.78 -2.08
C GLU A 59 -13.91 -9.95 -2.81
N LEU A 60 -13.30 -10.43 -3.91
CA LEU A 60 -13.77 -11.59 -4.65
C LEU A 60 -13.74 -12.86 -3.80
N TRP A 61 -12.69 -13.05 -3.00
CA TRP A 61 -12.59 -14.17 -2.07
C TRP A 61 -13.67 -14.09 -0.98
N ALA A 62 -13.87 -12.90 -0.40
CA ALA A 62 -14.87 -12.69 0.65
C ALA A 62 -16.31 -12.99 0.20
N LYS A 63 -16.63 -12.78 -1.09
CA LYS A 63 -17.94 -13.10 -1.67
C LYS A 63 -18.22 -14.60 -1.82
N GLN A 64 -17.20 -15.45 -1.69
CA GLN A 64 -17.32 -16.90 -1.78
C GLN A 64 -17.51 -17.57 -0.41
N LEU A 65 -17.44 -16.79 0.67
CA LEU A 65 -17.77 -17.22 2.04
C LEU A 65 -19.26 -17.05 2.31
#